data_AF-A0A838SLC5-F1
#
_entry.id   AF-A0A838SLC5-F1
#
_cell.length_a   1.000
_cell.length_b   1.000
_cell.length_c   1.000
_cell.angle_alpha   90.00
_cell.angle_beta   90.00
_cell.angle_gamma   90.00
#
_symmetry.space_group_name_H-M   'P 1'
#
loop_
_entity.id
_entity.type
_entity.pdbx_description
1 polymer ?
#
loop_
_entity_poly.entity_id
_entity_poly.type
_entity_poly.pdbx_seq_one_letter_code
_entity_poly.pdbx_strand_id
1 'polypeptide(L)'
;DIANAAPGSRLHNDMLSQARQLKDFGAKVYFIFNHEPEVTRWKMGSPADFIAAWRKVVTVYRNAGVTNVEYVWTMTAWGFKRKDADNARYYYPGDAYVHHIAADPYNWYRCRLSTGTWGDMANILEGHRQFGRQHPTKGLMLMEWGSAEDGASPGRKAQWIRDLITLFQRPEYAQYKAVLQWGGRSDKIAGRCNFDYLSSSSATQAWRDMGNHPAFLGAVIS
;
A
#
# COMPACT_ATOMS: atom_id res chain seq x y z
N ASP A 1 -9.68 -20.84 -7.51
CA ASP A 1 -11.12 -20.76 -7.21
C ASP A 1 -11.76 -19.46 -7.72
N ILE A 2 -11.39 -18.28 -7.20
CA ILE A 2 -11.95 -16.97 -7.63
C ILE A 2 -11.88 -16.75 -9.14
N ALA A 3 -10.71 -16.92 -9.75
CA ALA A 3 -10.50 -16.70 -11.19
C ALA A 3 -11.49 -17.48 -12.08
N ASN A 4 -11.86 -18.69 -11.65
CA ASN A 4 -12.74 -19.60 -12.38
C ASN A 4 -14.19 -19.57 -11.88
N ALA A 5 -14.55 -18.67 -10.96
CA ALA A 5 -15.89 -18.59 -10.41
C ALA A 5 -16.92 -18.29 -11.52
N ALA A 6 -17.76 -19.29 -11.83
CA ALA A 6 -18.80 -19.18 -12.85
C ALA A 6 -20.00 -18.38 -12.32
N PRO A 7 -20.76 -17.69 -13.19
CA PRO A 7 -22.04 -17.10 -12.81
C PRO A 7 -22.93 -18.10 -12.07
N GLY A 8 -23.55 -17.67 -10.96
CA GLY A 8 -24.38 -18.50 -10.10
C GLY A 8 -23.62 -19.32 -9.05
N SER A 9 -22.30 -19.49 -9.16
CA SER A 9 -21.49 -20.10 -8.09
C SER A 9 -21.47 -19.23 -6.83
N ARG A 10 -21.21 -19.84 -5.67
CA ARG A 10 -21.12 -19.13 -4.38
C ARG A 10 -20.14 -17.96 -4.44
N LEU A 11 -18.90 -18.19 -4.89
CA LEU A 11 -17.89 -17.14 -4.98
C LEU A 11 -18.26 -16.02 -5.94
N HIS A 12 -18.91 -16.35 -7.07
CA HIS A 12 -19.41 -15.32 -7.97
C HIS A 12 -20.51 -14.47 -7.33
N ASN A 13 -21.42 -15.10 -6.59
CA ASN A 13 -22.49 -14.40 -5.89
C ASN A 13 -21.94 -13.54 -4.73
N ASP A 14 -20.87 -14.00 -4.05
CA ASP A 14 -20.15 -13.21 -3.05
C ASP A 14 -19.52 -11.96 -3.68
N MET A 15 -18.86 -12.08 -4.84
CA MET A 15 -18.34 -10.93 -5.59
C MET A 15 -19.46 -9.97 -6.01
N LEU A 16 -20.60 -10.47 -6.49
CA LEU A 16 -21.75 -9.61 -6.83
C LEU A 16 -22.33 -8.91 -5.61
N SER A 17 -22.35 -9.57 -4.45
CA SER A 17 -22.80 -8.97 -3.19
C SER A 17 -21.89 -7.82 -2.77
N GLN A 18 -20.57 -8.02 -2.84
CA GLN A 18 -19.59 -6.97 -2.58
C GLN A 18 -19.71 -5.83 -3.58
N ALA A 19 -19.90 -6.13 -4.87
CA ALA A 19 -20.10 -5.12 -5.90
C ALA A 19 -21.30 -4.21 -5.59
N ARG A 20 -22.43 -4.78 -5.17
CA ARG A 20 -23.61 -4.00 -4.75
C ARG A 20 -23.30 -3.13 -3.54
N GLN A 21 -22.69 -3.68 -2.49
CA GLN A 21 -22.32 -2.90 -1.30
C GLN A 21 -21.38 -1.73 -1.63
N LEU A 22 -20.40 -1.95 -2.51
CA LEU A 22 -19.49 -0.90 -2.95
C LEU A 22 -20.22 0.18 -3.74
N LYS A 23 -21.14 -0.20 -4.63
CA LYS A 23 -21.96 0.73 -5.40
C LYS A 23 -22.87 1.57 -4.50
N ASP A 24 -23.51 0.92 -3.54
CA ASP A 24 -24.50 1.54 -2.65
C ASP A 24 -23.86 2.41 -1.56
N PHE A 25 -22.53 2.32 -1.35
CA PHE A 25 -21.81 3.16 -0.39
C PHE A 25 -21.92 4.67 -0.68
N GLY A 26 -22.17 5.06 -1.94
CA GLY A 26 -22.48 6.45 -2.30
C GLY A 26 -21.29 7.42 -2.27
N ALA A 27 -20.08 6.95 -2.00
CA ALA A 27 -18.85 7.74 -2.03
C ALA A 27 -17.73 7.01 -2.80
N LYS A 28 -16.65 7.74 -3.10
CA LYS A 28 -15.46 7.16 -3.73
C LYS A 28 -14.81 6.15 -2.79
N VAL A 29 -14.49 4.96 -3.29
CA VAL A 29 -13.86 3.88 -2.53
C VAL A 29 -12.52 3.51 -3.17
N TYR A 30 -11.47 3.45 -2.36
CA TYR A 30 -10.19 2.87 -2.76
C TYR A 30 -10.17 1.40 -2.33
N PHE A 31 -10.22 0.50 -3.30
CA PHE A 31 -10.38 -0.94 -3.06
C PHE A 31 -9.05 -1.67 -3.25
N ILE A 32 -8.67 -2.46 -2.25
CA ILE A 32 -7.50 -3.34 -2.28
C ILE A 32 -7.99 -4.79 -2.22
N PHE A 33 -7.61 -5.59 -3.22
CA PHE A 33 -7.83 -7.04 -3.22
C PHE A 33 -6.55 -7.75 -2.78
N ASN A 34 -6.62 -8.48 -1.66
CA ASN A 34 -5.55 -9.35 -1.16
C ASN A 34 -4.16 -8.67 -1.18
N HIS A 35 -4.00 -7.64 -0.35
CA HIS A 35 -2.73 -6.90 -0.19
C HIS A 35 -1.53 -7.83 0.02
N GLU A 36 -0.36 -7.43 -0.47
CA GLU A 36 0.91 -8.14 -0.33
C GLU A 36 0.86 -9.64 -0.73
N PRO A 37 0.31 -10.00 -1.90
CA PRO A 37 0.23 -11.41 -2.33
C PRO A 37 1.61 -12.06 -2.46
N GLU A 38 2.66 -11.28 -2.72
CA GLU A 38 4.01 -11.77 -2.95
C GLU A 38 4.68 -12.34 -1.69
N VAL A 39 4.21 -11.99 -0.49
CA VAL A 39 4.69 -12.60 0.77
C VAL A 39 3.88 -13.83 1.18
N THR A 40 2.76 -14.11 0.50
CA THR A 40 1.84 -15.20 0.84
C THR A 40 1.63 -16.21 -0.29
N ARG A 41 2.41 -16.13 -1.38
CA ARG A 41 2.26 -16.98 -2.58
C ARG A 41 2.08 -18.48 -2.33
N TRP A 42 2.78 -19.02 -1.33
CA TRP A 42 2.75 -20.44 -1.00
C TRP A 42 1.40 -20.91 -0.46
N LYS A 43 0.56 -19.97 0.00
CA LYS A 43 -0.77 -20.22 0.55
C LYS A 43 -1.88 -19.77 -0.40
N MET A 44 -1.62 -18.76 -1.22
CA MET A 44 -2.64 -18.04 -1.98
C MET A 44 -2.54 -18.22 -3.51
N GLY A 45 -1.54 -18.95 -4.00
CA GLY A 45 -1.34 -19.24 -5.42
C GLY A 45 -0.15 -18.53 -6.04
N SER A 46 0.11 -18.85 -7.30
CA SER A 46 1.18 -18.23 -8.10
C SER A 46 0.86 -16.77 -8.46
N PRO A 47 1.84 -15.99 -8.94
CA PRO A 47 1.56 -14.65 -9.47
C PRO A 47 0.49 -14.64 -10.57
N ALA A 48 0.47 -15.68 -11.42
CA ALA A 48 -0.55 -15.83 -12.46
C ALA A 48 -1.95 -16.06 -11.87
N ASP A 49 -2.07 -16.84 -10.80
CA ASP A 49 -3.34 -17.06 -10.10
C ASP A 49 -3.87 -15.75 -9.48
N PHE A 50 -2.98 -14.96 -8.87
CA PHE A 50 -3.33 -13.64 -8.34
C PHE A 50 -3.82 -12.71 -9.45
N ILE A 51 -3.10 -12.60 -10.57
CA ILE A 51 -3.49 -11.76 -11.71
C ILE A 51 -4.86 -12.17 -12.23
N ALA A 52 -5.10 -13.47 -12.40
CA ALA A 52 -6.38 -13.98 -12.88
C ALA A 52 -7.52 -13.67 -11.90
N ALA A 53 -7.30 -13.83 -10.60
CA ALA A 53 -8.28 -13.50 -9.56
C ALA A 53 -8.58 -11.99 -9.50
N TRP A 54 -7.54 -11.14 -9.52
CA TRP A 54 -7.68 -9.68 -9.57
C TRP A 54 -8.54 -9.24 -10.74
N ARG A 55 -8.18 -9.69 -11.95
CA ARG A 55 -8.91 -9.35 -13.18
C ARG A 55 -10.36 -9.82 -13.12
N LYS A 56 -10.62 -10.99 -12.54
CA LYS A 56 -11.97 -11.52 -12.36
C LYS A 56 -12.82 -10.63 -11.46
N VAL A 57 -12.31 -10.25 -10.27
CA VAL A 57 -13.01 -9.38 -9.32
C VAL A 57 -13.35 -8.03 -9.97
N VAL A 58 -12.34 -7.38 -10.57
CA VAL A 58 -12.53 -6.08 -11.25
C VAL A 58 -13.54 -6.18 -12.39
N THR A 59 -13.48 -7.23 -13.21
CA THR A 59 -14.44 -7.46 -14.30
C THR A 59 -15.87 -7.61 -13.77
N VAL A 60 -16.06 -8.42 -12.72
CA VAL A 60 -17.39 -8.63 -12.12
C VAL A 60 -17.94 -7.32 -11.57
N TYR A 61 -17.12 -6.52 -10.89
CA TYR A 61 -17.55 -5.23 -10.33
C TYR A 61 -17.91 -4.24 -11.43
N ARG A 62 -17.09 -4.12 -12.48
CA ARG A 62 -17.39 -3.27 -13.65
C ARG A 62 -18.68 -3.68 -14.34
N ASN A 63 -18.89 -4.98 -14.56
CA ASN A 63 -20.11 -5.52 -15.17
C ASN A 63 -21.36 -5.30 -14.30
N ALA A 64 -21.20 -5.22 -12.98
CA ALA A 64 -22.27 -4.84 -12.05
C ALA A 64 -22.54 -3.32 -12.00
N GLY A 65 -21.80 -2.52 -12.79
CA GLY A 65 -21.95 -1.06 -12.86
C GLY A 65 -21.36 -0.33 -11.65
N VAL A 66 -20.33 -0.89 -11.01
CA VAL A 66 -19.58 -0.21 -9.96
C VAL A 66 -18.65 0.83 -10.61
N THR A 67 -18.94 2.11 -10.43
CA THR A 67 -18.20 3.23 -11.04
C THR A 67 -17.50 4.13 -10.02
N ASN A 68 -17.79 3.97 -8.73
CA ASN A 68 -17.23 4.76 -7.63
C ASN A 68 -15.96 4.15 -7.00
N VAL A 69 -15.46 3.04 -7.55
CA VAL A 69 -14.31 2.30 -6.99
C VAL A 69 -13.03 2.54 -7.80
N GLU A 70 -11.96 2.93 -7.11
CA GLU A 70 -10.60 2.92 -7.62
C GLU A 70 -9.81 1.73 -7.08
N TYR A 71 -9.42 0.83 -7.97
CA TYR A 71 -8.60 -0.34 -7.67
C TYR A 71 -7.13 0.03 -7.38
N VAL A 72 -6.69 -0.25 -6.15
CA VAL A 72 -5.34 0.04 -5.63
C VAL A 72 -4.55 -1.25 -5.48
N TRP A 73 -3.57 -1.46 -6.36
CA TRP A 73 -2.72 -2.65 -6.36
C TRP A 73 -1.57 -2.48 -5.37
N THR A 74 -1.67 -3.14 -4.21
CA THR A 74 -0.77 -2.94 -3.07
C THR A 74 0.16 -4.12 -2.83
N MET A 75 1.46 -3.86 -2.85
CA MET A 75 2.54 -4.81 -2.56
C MET A 75 3.39 -4.30 -1.39
N THR A 76 4.26 -5.13 -0.81
CA THR A 76 5.31 -4.63 0.08
C THR A 76 6.26 -3.71 -0.69
N ALA A 77 6.85 -2.71 -0.02
CA ALA A 77 7.95 -1.96 -0.64
C ALA A 77 9.17 -2.85 -0.98
N TRP A 78 9.38 -3.94 -0.23
CA TRP A 78 10.45 -4.90 -0.49
C TRP A 78 10.23 -5.68 -1.79
N GLY A 79 8.99 -6.02 -2.12
CA GLY A 79 8.61 -6.76 -3.33
C GLY A 79 9.16 -6.12 -4.61
N PHE A 80 9.19 -4.78 -4.67
CA PHE A 80 9.74 -4.05 -5.82
C PHE A 80 11.26 -4.14 -5.98
N LYS A 81 12.00 -4.56 -4.93
CA LYS A 81 13.47 -4.70 -4.95
C LYS A 81 13.92 -6.13 -5.20
N ARG A 82 13.01 -7.11 -5.08
CA ARG A 82 13.37 -8.53 -5.20
C ARG A 82 13.84 -8.88 -6.60
N LYS A 83 14.67 -9.92 -6.71
CA LYS A 83 15.18 -10.42 -8.00
C LYS A 83 14.69 -11.83 -8.33
N ASP A 84 13.81 -12.38 -7.50
CA ASP A 84 13.24 -13.73 -7.60
C ASP A 84 11.73 -13.68 -7.85
N ALA A 85 11.06 -14.83 -7.74
CA ALA A 85 9.64 -15.01 -8.01
C ALA A 85 8.71 -14.17 -7.12
N ASP A 86 9.22 -13.61 -6.02
CA ASP A 86 8.47 -12.73 -5.11
C ASP A 86 8.57 -11.25 -5.54
N ASN A 87 9.17 -10.96 -6.70
CA ASN A 87 9.17 -9.59 -7.23
C ASN A 87 7.73 -9.14 -7.56
N ALA A 88 7.36 -7.99 -7.02
CA ALA A 88 6.06 -7.34 -7.20
C ALA A 88 5.62 -7.28 -8.67
N ARG A 89 6.54 -7.03 -9.62
CA ARG A 89 6.21 -6.92 -11.06
C ARG A 89 5.52 -8.16 -11.62
N TYR A 90 5.76 -9.34 -11.05
CA TYR A 90 5.13 -10.58 -11.52
C TYR A 90 3.66 -10.70 -11.12
N TYR A 91 3.19 -9.87 -10.18
CA TYR A 91 1.80 -9.84 -9.71
C TYR A 91 0.99 -8.72 -10.38
N TYR A 92 1.58 -7.92 -11.27
CA TYR A 92 0.92 -6.76 -11.84
C TYR A 92 -0.16 -7.16 -12.87
N PRO A 93 -1.45 -6.82 -12.66
CA PRO A 93 -2.54 -7.28 -13.52
C PRO A 93 -2.70 -6.43 -14.80
N GLY A 94 -1.86 -5.41 -14.98
CA GLY A 94 -1.87 -4.50 -16.14
C GLY A 94 -2.70 -3.24 -15.90
N ASP A 95 -2.31 -2.15 -16.58
CA ASP A 95 -2.87 -0.80 -16.42
C ASP A 95 -4.39 -0.73 -16.58
N ALA A 96 -4.99 -1.59 -17.40
CA ALA A 96 -6.44 -1.62 -17.61
C ALA A 96 -7.23 -2.04 -16.36
N TYR A 97 -6.56 -2.67 -15.38
CA TYR A 97 -7.17 -3.21 -14.16
C TYR A 97 -6.73 -2.49 -12.88
N VAL A 98 -5.93 -1.43 -13.00
CA VAL A 98 -5.33 -0.70 -11.87
C VAL A 98 -5.55 0.79 -12.04
N HIS A 99 -6.03 1.45 -10.99
CA HIS A 99 -6.07 2.91 -10.92
C HIS A 99 -4.81 3.45 -10.25
N HIS A 100 -4.40 2.84 -9.14
CA HIS A 100 -3.21 3.23 -8.38
C HIS A 100 -2.29 2.05 -8.06
N ILE A 101 -1.00 2.32 -8.08
CA ILE A 101 0.05 1.39 -7.68
C ILE A 101 0.45 1.78 -6.25
N ALA A 102 0.40 0.83 -5.33
CA ALA A 102 0.69 1.07 -3.94
C ALA A 102 1.83 0.20 -3.43
N ALA A 103 2.55 0.76 -2.45
CA ALA A 103 3.54 0.03 -1.68
C ALA A 103 3.31 0.23 -0.19
N ASP A 104 3.71 -0.77 0.59
CA ASP A 104 3.70 -0.70 2.05
C ASP A 104 5.14 -0.57 2.61
N PRO A 105 5.67 0.66 2.78
CA PRO A 105 7.04 0.90 3.23
C PRO A 105 7.16 0.93 4.76
N TYR A 106 7.93 -0.02 5.30
CA TYR A 106 8.28 -0.06 6.70
C TYR A 106 9.79 0.04 6.92
N ASN A 107 10.22 0.98 7.77
CA ASN A 107 11.56 0.94 8.37
C ASN A 107 11.53 0.04 9.61
N TRP A 108 11.84 -1.24 9.39
CA TRP A 108 11.90 -2.25 10.45
C TRP A 108 13.07 -2.04 11.41
N TYR A 109 14.16 -1.38 10.97
CA TYR A 109 15.39 -1.23 11.76
C TYR A 109 15.76 -2.52 12.53
N ARG A 110 16.15 -2.40 13.80
CA ARG A 110 16.51 -3.52 14.66
C ARG A 110 15.33 -4.26 15.29
N CYS A 111 14.10 -3.85 14.98
CA CYS A 111 12.92 -4.40 15.63
C CYS A 111 12.56 -5.80 15.11
N ARG A 112 12.80 -6.07 13.82
CA ARG A 112 12.57 -7.38 13.22
C ARG A 112 13.77 -8.31 13.38
N LEU A 113 14.97 -7.79 13.16
CA LEU A 113 16.25 -8.49 13.27
C LEU A 113 17.22 -7.59 14.01
N SER A 114 17.94 -8.10 15.02
CA SER A 114 18.88 -7.29 15.80
C SER A 114 20.01 -6.65 14.96
N THR A 115 20.31 -7.24 13.81
CA THR A 115 21.29 -6.76 12.82
C THR A 115 20.70 -5.82 11.78
N GLY A 116 19.40 -5.52 11.84
CA GLY A 116 18.73 -4.64 10.90
C GLY A 116 19.32 -3.23 10.90
N THR A 117 19.44 -2.65 9.71
CA THR A 117 19.93 -1.29 9.50
C THR A 117 18.77 -0.31 9.38
N TRP A 118 19.05 0.97 9.65
CA TRP A 118 18.05 2.02 9.45
C TRP A 118 17.75 2.18 7.96
N GLY A 119 16.48 2.10 7.60
CA GLY A 119 16.03 2.23 6.22
C GLY A 119 15.52 3.64 5.95
N ASP A 120 16.26 4.43 5.16
CA ASP A 120 15.80 5.75 4.72
C ASP A 120 14.61 5.62 3.76
N MET A 121 13.63 6.52 3.89
CA MET A 121 12.38 6.49 3.12
C MET A 121 12.64 6.46 1.60
N ALA A 122 13.54 7.33 1.11
CA ALA A 122 13.87 7.40 -0.32
C ALA A 122 14.38 6.07 -0.87
N ASN A 123 15.28 5.42 -0.13
CA ASN A 123 15.79 4.10 -0.49
C ASN A 123 14.67 3.06 -0.47
N ILE A 124 13.86 3.00 0.60
CA ILE A 124 12.75 2.05 0.71
C ILE A 124 11.81 2.17 -0.50
N LEU A 125 11.48 3.39 -0.92
CA LEU A 125 10.55 3.67 -2.02
C LEU A 125 11.13 3.51 -3.42
N GLU A 126 12.45 3.45 -3.59
CA GLU A 126 13.06 3.56 -4.92
C GLU A 126 12.56 2.50 -5.91
N GLY A 127 12.41 1.24 -5.48
CA GLY A 127 11.87 0.19 -6.33
C GLY A 127 10.43 0.48 -6.79
N HIS A 128 9.59 0.95 -5.87
CA HIS A 128 8.20 1.32 -6.16
C HIS A 128 8.13 2.52 -7.11
N ARG A 129 8.95 3.56 -6.89
CA ARG A 129 9.04 4.74 -7.76
C ARG A 129 9.49 4.37 -9.17
N GLN A 130 10.52 3.52 -9.30
CA GLN A 130 11.01 3.07 -10.61
C GLN A 130 9.98 2.22 -11.37
N PHE A 131 9.21 1.39 -10.67
CA PHE A 131 8.09 0.69 -11.27
C PHE A 131 7.00 1.68 -11.72
N GLY A 132 6.65 2.66 -10.87
CA GLY A 132 5.70 3.72 -11.21
C GLY A 132 6.04 4.53 -12.46
N ARG A 133 7.33 4.78 -12.72
CA ARG A 133 7.79 5.45 -13.94
C ARG A 133 7.48 4.68 -15.23
N GLN A 134 7.32 3.36 -15.14
CA GLN A 134 6.92 2.51 -16.28
C GLN A 134 5.41 2.61 -16.54
N HIS A 135 4.65 3.18 -15.58
CA HIS A 135 3.20 3.34 -15.62
C HIS A 135 2.83 4.83 -15.36
N PRO A 136 3.23 5.76 -16.24
CA PRO A 136 3.17 7.20 -15.98
C PRO A 136 1.74 7.75 -15.79
N THR A 137 0.72 7.00 -16.20
CA THR A 137 -0.69 7.37 -16.02
C THR A 137 -1.25 6.97 -14.66
N LYS A 138 -0.49 6.23 -13.83
CA LYS A 138 -0.93 5.71 -12.54
C LYS A 138 -0.42 6.59 -11.40
N GLY A 139 -1.29 6.83 -10.43
CA GLY A 139 -0.91 7.40 -9.15
C GLY A 139 -0.17 6.38 -8.29
N LEU A 140 0.83 6.83 -7.54
CA LEU A 140 1.52 6.04 -6.52
C LEU A 140 0.92 6.33 -5.14
N MET A 141 0.76 5.30 -4.32
CA MET A 141 0.20 5.43 -2.97
C MET A 141 1.02 4.65 -1.95
N LEU A 142 1.01 5.11 -0.70
CA LEU A 142 1.50 4.34 0.45
C LEU A 142 0.28 3.92 1.26
N MET A 143 -0.09 2.63 1.27
CA MET A 143 -1.33 2.18 1.91
C MET A 143 -1.11 1.72 3.36
N GLU A 144 0.11 1.28 3.67
CA GLU A 144 0.61 1.15 5.01
C GLU A 144 2.05 1.64 5.10
N TRP A 145 2.40 2.37 6.16
CA TRP A 145 3.79 2.77 6.36
C TRP A 145 4.10 3.08 7.81
N GLY A 146 5.38 2.97 8.18
CA GLY A 146 5.84 3.27 9.52
C GLY A 146 7.32 3.01 9.73
N SER A 147 7.84 3.47 10.87
CA SER A 147 9.22 3.27 11.28
C SER A 147 9.28 2.82 12.73
N ALA A 148 10.19 1.90 13.03
CA ALA A 148 10.57 1.61 14.40
C ALA A 148 11.27 2.83 15.02
N GLU A 149 11.28 2.89 16.35
CA GLU A 149 12.11 3.84 17.10
C GLU A 149 13.58 3.39 17.11
N ASP A 150 14.50 4.37 17.16
CA ASP A 150 15.93 4.12 17.36
C ASP A 150 16.31 4.51 18.79
N GLY A 151 16.46 3.52 19.67
CA GLY A 151 16.85 3.77 21.07
C GLY A 151 18.22 4.44 21.21
N ALA A 152 19.11 4.32 20.22
CA ALA A 152 20.41 4.98 20.22
C ALA A 152 20.35 6.42 19.67
N SER A 153 19.26 6.81 19.02
CA SER A 153 19.07 8.14 18.43
C SER A 153 17.61 8.59 18.61
N PRO A 154 17.23 9.05 19.82
CA PRO A 154 15.87 9.55 20.07
C PRO A 154 15.48 10.64 19.07
N GLY A 155 14.26 10.55 18.52
CA GLY A 155 13.75 11.49 17.52
C GLY A 155 14.09 11.14 16.07
N ARG A 156 14.90 10.10 15.81
CA ARG A 156 15.20 9.66 14.43
C ARG A 156 13.96 9.22 13.65
N LYS A 157 12.98 8.60 14.32
CA LYS A 157 11.66 8.30 13.74
C LYS A 157 10.89 9.56 13.35
N ALA A 158 10.92 10.59 14.20
CA ALA A 158 10.29 11.87 13.91
C ALA A 158 10.91 12.54 12.67
N GLN A 159 12.24 12.49 12.55
CA GLN A 159 12.92 12.96 11.34
C GLN A 159 12.51 12.15 10.11
N TRP A 160 12.45 10.82 10.22
CA TRP A 160 12.03 9.95 9.12
C TRP A 160 10.61 10.22 8.62
N ILE A 161 9.68 10.59 9.52
CA ILE A 161 8.34 11.07 9.14
C ILE A 161 8.45 12.40 8.38
N ARG A 162 9.27 13.36 8.85
CA ARG A 162 9.48 14.64 8.15
C ARG A 162 10.18 14.47 6.80
N ASP A 163 11.03 13.47 6.64
CA ASP A 163 11.70 13.20 5.37
C ASP A 163 10.68 12.85 4.27
N LEU A 164 9.54 12.23 4.61
CA LEU A 164 8.45 12.01 3.66
C LEU A 164 7.90 13.34 3.11
N ILE A 165 7.78 14.36 3.97
CA ILE A 165 7.33 15.70 3.58
C ILE A 165 8.31 16.31 2.57
N THR A 166 9.60 16.22 2.85
CA THR A 166 10.65 16.74 1.98
C THR A 166 10.73 15.96 0.65
N LEU A 167 10.55 14.64 0.68
CA LEU A 167 10.62 13.80 -0.52
C LEU A 167 9.48 14.10 -1.49
N PHE A 168 8.26 14.22 -0.98
CA PHE A 168 7.07 14.38 -1.83
C PHE A 168 6.98 15.77 -2.49
N GLN A 169 7.80 16.73 -2.05
CA GLN A 169 7.96 18.02 -2.73
C GLN A 169 8.88 17.97 -3.94
N ARG A 170 9.65 16.88 -4.11
CA ARG A 170 10.59 16.78 -5.23
C ARG A 170 9.88 16.31 -6.50
N PRO A 171 10.23 16.86 -7.69
CA PRO A 171 9.56 16.51 -8.94
C PRO A 171 9.53 15.01 -9.25
N GLU A 172 10.57 14.26 -8.88
CA GLU A 172 10.67 12.82 -9.10
C GLU A 172 9.69 11.99 -8.25
N TYR A 173 9.01 12.60 -7.28
CA TYR A 173 7.95 12.01 -6.46
C TYR A 173 6.54 12.53 -6.83
N ALA A 174 6.37 13.31 -7.91
CA ALA A 174 5.09 13.90 -8.28
C ALA A 174 3.96 12.88 -8.61
N GLN A 175 4.31 11.61 -8.88
CA GLN A 175 3.32 10.55 -9.05
C GLN A 175 2.66 10.12 -7.73
N TYR A 176 3.25 10.38 -6.56
CA TYR A 176 2.66 10.01 -5.27
C TYR A 176 1.45 10.88 -4.95
N LYS A 177 0.30 10.26 -4.67
CA LYS A 177 -1.00 10.93 -4.51
C LYS A 177 -1.62 10.77 -3.13
N ALA A 178 -1.26 9.73 -2.39
CA ALA A 178 -1.83 9.47 -1.07
C ALA A 178 -0.87 8.68 -0.19
N VAL A 179 -1.01 8.90 1.12
CA VAL A 179 -0.36 8.10 2.17
C VAL A 179 -1.38 7.79 3.25
N LEU A 180 -1.43 6.54 3.69
CA LEU A 180 -2.28 6.04 4.78
C LEU A 180 -1.37 5.42 5.82
N GLN A 181 -1.20 6.09 6.97
CA GLN A 181 -0.32 5.57 7.99
C GLN A 181 -0.97 4.44 8.77
N TRP A 182 -0.22 3.36 8.96
CA TRP A 182 -0.65 2.26 9.81
C TRP A 182 -0.43 2.62 11.28
N GLY A 183 -1.54 2.93 11.99
CA GLY A 183 -1.55 3.24 13.43
C GLY A 183 -1.73 2.02 14.32
N GLY A 184 -1.61 0.80 13.78
CA GLY A 184 -1.93 -0.42 14.52
C GLY A 184 -0.87 -0.79 15.55
N ARG A 185 -1.24 -0.77 16.83
CA ARG A 185 -0.58 -1.54 17.89
C ARG A 185 -0.98 -3.01 17.74
N SER A 186 -0.44 -3.73 16.76
CA SER A 186 -0.84 -5.12 16.61
C SER A 186 -0.15 -5.97 17.68
N ASP A 187 -0.91 -6.62 18.55
CA ASP A 187 -0.38 -7.50 19.61
C ASP A 187 0.44 -8.68 19.06
N LYS A 188 0.32 -8.95 17.75
CA LYS A 188 1.07 -9.98 17.01
C LYS A 188 2.47 -9.50 16.57
N ILE A 189 2.69 -8.19 16.53
CA ILE A 189 3.98 -7.53 16.30
C ILE A 189 4.48 -6.84 17.60
N ALA A 190 3.57 -6.62 18.57
CA ALA A 190 3.81 -6.05 19.88
C ALA A 190 4.63 -7.02 20.75
N GLY A 191 5.92 -6.89 20.55
CA GLY A 191 6.95 -7.30 21.48
C GLY A 191 8.25 -6.61 21.10
N ARG A 192 8.47 -6.35 19.80
CA ARG A 192 9.68 -5.66 19.32
C ARG A 192 9.45 -4.46 18.41
N CYS A 193 8.44 -4.43 17.55
CA CYS A 193 8.27 -3.34 16.58
C CYS A 193 7.09 -2.42 16.96
N ASN A 194 7.40 -1.16 17.25
CA ASN A 194 6.38 -0.12 17.48
C ASN A 194 6.39 0.89 16.31
N PHE A 195 5.48 0.69 15.35
CA PHE A 195 5.32 1.56 14.18
C PHE A 195 4.37 2.73 14.42
N ASP A 196 3.55 2.67 15.47
CA ASP A 196 2.56 3.68 15.83
C ASP A 196 3.20 5.08 15.90
N TYR A 197 2.60 6.08 15.27
CA TYR A 197 3.07 7.47 15.35
C TYR A 197 2.97 8.04 16.77
N LEU A 198 2.16 7.40 17.63
CA LEU A 198 2.07 7.70 19.06
C LEU A 198 3.21 7.07 19.90
N SER A 199 4.22 6.43 19.28
CA SER A 199 5.33 5.78 19.99
C SER A 199 6.20 6.73 20.81
N SER A 200 6.25 8.01 20.43
CA SER A 200 6.92 9.07 21.18
C SER A 200 6.26 10.42 20.91
N SER A 201 6.45 11.38 21.82
CA SER A 201 5.97 12.75 21.64
C SER A 201 6.54 13.40 20.36
N SER A 202 7.82 13.11 20.06
CA SER A 202 8.48 13.61 18.85
C SER A 202 7.88 13.02 17.57
N ALA A 203 7.57 11.71 17.53
CA ALA A 203 6.92 11.07 16.39
C ALA A 203 5.49 11.59 16.21
N THR A 204 4.77 11.80 17.31
CA THR A 204 3.41 12.38 17.29
C THR A 204 3.44 13.79 16.71
N GLN A 205 4.40 14.62 17.14
CA GLN A 205 4.55 15.98 16.62
C GLN A 205 4.89 15.96 15.13
N ALA A 206 5.85 15.13 14.69
CA ALA A 206 6.19 15.02 13.28
C ALA A 206 5.01 14.56 12.41
N TRP A 207 4.16 13.67 12.93
CA TRP A 207 2.94 13.27 12.25
C TRP A 207 1.94 14.42 12.12
N ARG A 208 1.75 15.22 13.17
CA ARG A 208 0.92 16.44 13.12
C ARG A 208 1.50 17.46 12.14
N ASP A 209 2.82 17.65 12.13
CA ASP A 209 3.51 18.54 11.19
C ASP A 209 3.20 18.11 9.74
N MET A 210 3.28 16.80 9.44
CA MET A 210 2.94 16.24 8.14
C MET A 210 1.47 16.45 7.77
N GLY A 211 0.54 16.14 8.68
CA GLY A 211 -0.90 16.29 8.45
C GLY A 211 -1.34 17.75 8.22
N ASN A 212 -0.59 18.72 8.76
CA ASN A 212 -0.82 20.15 8.55
C ASN A 212 -0.02 20.75 7.38
N HIS A 213 0.83 19.96 6.72
CA HIS A 213 1.68 20.47 5.65
C HIS A 213 0.88 20.56 4.34
N PRO A 214 0.97 21.67 3.57
CA PRO A 214 0.21 21.85 2.32
C PRO A 214 0.34 20.72 1.29
N ALA A 215 1.50 20.05 1.26
CA ALA A 215 1.72 18.88 0.39
C ALA A 215 0.83 17.65 0.71
N PHE A 216 0.22 17.59 1.90
CA PHE A 216 -0.65 16.50 2.36
C PHE A 216 -2.08 16.96 2.66
N LEU A 217 -2.31 18.28 2.68
CA LEU A 217 -3.63 18.86 2.67
C LEU A 217 -4.18 18.79 1.24
N GLY A 218 -4.74 17.64 0.86
CA GLY A 218 -5.50 17.54 -0.37
C GLY A 218 -6.61 18.59 -0.39
N ALA A 219 -6.90 19.16 -1.56
CA ALA A 219 -8.18 19.83 -1.74
C ALA A 219 -9.27 18.84 -1.30
N VAL A 220 -10.17 19.27 -0.41
CA VAL A 220 -11.41 18.53 -0.16
C VAL A 220 -12.03 18.36 -1.53
N ILE A 221 -12.05 17.12 -2.04
CA ILE A 221 -12.73 16.81 -3.30
C ILE A 221 -14.21 16.99 -2.98
N SER A 222 -14.71 18.19 -3.26
CA SER A 222 -16.14 18.53 -3.26
C SER A 222 -16.84 17.79 -4.40
#